data_AF-I6ZEY1-F1
#
_entry.id   AF-I6ZEY1-F1
#
_cell.length_a   1.000
_cell.length_b   1.000
_cell.length_c   1.000
_cell.angle_alpha   90.00
_cell.angle_beta   90.00
_cell.angle_gamma   90.00
#
_symmetry.space_group_name_H-M   'P 1'
#
loop_
_entity.id
_entity.type
_entity.pdbx_description
1 polymer ?
#
loop_
_entity_poly.entity_id
_entity_poly.type
_entity_poly.pdbx_seq_one_letter_code
_entity_poly.pdbx_strand_id
1 'polypeptide(L)'
;MLKLLFIATGGLSGIVGWASFSAPNWDPKNLWRITVNNKFYLSSCFNDPTDKKEKWTKSDLLIYLTPKKSVSVTGEDIELQLWGKGDSTKMKDNQVLSPASYHDKDLQNTLISDDNHHHQSSEFSLKQESYLSIGENVVGEDAEIFGMTIKCNDKVFDLTKTGVMGNGYRQLDLNKVTFKLTNDVGEVNNQLKDKYKDHEVYSIKIEVQGDTSTQLKWADSFEKPIVIIPSDQR
;
A
#
# COMPACT_ATOMS: atom_id res chain seq x y z
N MET A 1 -47.02 1.91 25.97
CA MET A 1 -46.32 1.20 24.88
C MET A 1 -45.90 2.22 23.85
N LEU A 2 -44.63 2.62 23.83
CA LEU A 2 -44.08 3.53 22.82
C LEU A 2 -43.03 2.73 22.03
N LYS A 3 -43.28 2.59 20.73
CA LYS A 3 -42.42 1.86 19.79
C LYS A 3 -41.20 2.72 19.42
N LEU A 4 -40.06 2.04 19.35
CA LEU A 4 -38.74 2.48 18.87
C LEU A 4 -38.77 3.17 17.50
N LEU A 5 -37.91 4.19 17.35
CA LEU A 5 -37.19 4.50 16.11
C LEU A 5 -35.92 5.29 16.47
N PHE A 6 -34.82 4.58 16.75
CA PHE A 6 -33.48 5.17 16.76
C PHE A 6 -32.95 5.14 15.33
N ILE A 7 -32.93 6.31 14.69
CA ILE A 7 -32.23 6.54 13.43
C ILE A 7 -30.76 6.71 13.80
N ALA A 8 -29.94 5.69 13.57
CA ALA A 8 -28.50 5.83 13.57
C ALA A 8 -28.09 6.57 12.29
N THR A 9 -28.05 7.90 12.36
CA THR A 9 -27.43 8.73 11.32
C THR A 9 -25.93 8.48 11.29
N GLY A 10 -25.44 8.25 10.08
CA GLY A 10 -24.12 7.75 9.80
C GLY A 10 -22.99 8.67 10.21
N GLY A 11 -21.93 8.02 10.65
CA GLY A 11 -20.60 8.57 10.89
C GLY A 11 -19.69 7.36 10.96
N LEU A 12 -19.37 6.77 9.80
CA LEU A 12 -18.37 5.71 9.72
C LEU A 12 -17.03 6.35 10.07
N SER A 13 -16.71 6.23 11.35
CA SER A 13 -15.38 6.03 11.91
C SER A 13 -14.31 5.81 10.84
N GLY A 14 -13.42 6.80 10.71
CA GLY A 14 -12.12 6.58 10.09
C GLY A 14 -11.44 5.42 10.80
N ILE A 15 -11.22 4.32 10.09
CA ILE A 15 -10.46 3.19 10.60
C ILE A 15 -9.01 3.66 10.64
N VAL A 16 -8.59 4.17 11.80
CA VAL A 16 -7.19 4.36 12.17
C VAL A 16 -6.50 3.03 11.94
N GLY A 17 -5.41 2.93 11.16
CA GLY A 17 -4.76 1.67 10.83
C GLY A 17 -4.58 0.74 12.04
N TRP A 18 -5.39 -0.34 12.10
CA TRP A 18 -5.31 -1.34 13.16
C TRP A 18 -4.15 -2.30 12.86
N ALA A 19 -2.94 -1.92 13.25
CA ALA A 19 -1.88 -2.89 13.56
C ALA A 19 -1.97 -3.28 15.05
N SER A 20 -3.12 -3.77 15.51
CA SER A 20 -3.31 -4.06 16.94
C SER A 20 -4.23 -5.26 17.19
N PHE A 21 -3.73 -6.46 16.88
CA PHE A 21 -4.01 -7.60 17.75
C PHE A 21 -3.12 -7.46 18.98
N SER A 22 -3.66 -6.93 20.08
CA SER A 22 -3.04 -6.86 21.42
C SER A 22 -1.51 -6.79 21.43
N ALA A 23 -0.96 -5.79 20.74
CA ALA A 23 0.46 -5.51 20.81
C ALA A 23 0.74 -4.99 22.23
N PRO A 24 1.65 -5.61 23.01
CA PRO A 24 2.04 -5.05 24.29
C PRO A 24 2.42 -3.58 24.12
N ASN A 25 2.15 -2.73 25.11
CA ASN A 25 2.41 -1.27 25.05
C ASN A 25 3.85 -0.86 24.70
N TRP A 26 4.78 -1.81 24.70
CA TRP A 26 6.18 -1.67 24.37
C TRP A 26 6.50 -2.00 22.91
N ASP A 27 5.53 -2.43 22.11
CA ASP A 27 5.72 -2.69 20.69
C ASP A 27 5.89 -1.37 19.91
N PRO A 28 6.86 -1.29 18.99
CA PRO A 28 6.91 -0.20 18.03
C PRO A 28 5.61 -0.15 17.24
N LYS A 29 5.18 1.06 16.87
CA LYS A 29 3.93 1.27 16.13
C LYS A 29 3.90 0.55 14.78
N ASN A 30 5.06 0.45 14.11
CA ASN A 30 5.21 -0.14 12.77
C ASN A 30 5.85 -1.54 12.81
N LEU A 31 5.46 -2.33 13.80
CA LEU A 31 5.93 -3.70 13.98
C LEU A 31 5.07 -4.70 13.19
N TRP A 32 5.72 -5.55 12.40
CA TRP A 32 5.12 -6.67 11.69
C TRP A 32 5.69 -7.99 12.18
N ARG A 33 4.82 -8.95 12.51
CA ARG A 33 5.21 -10.32 12.85
C ARG A 33 4.73 -11.28 11.76
N ILE A 34 5.66 -11.86 10.99
CA ILE A 34 5.33 -12.79 9.89
C ILE A 34 5.10 -14.22 10.42
N THR A 35 4.30 -14.34 11.47
CA THR A 35 3.91 -15.62 12.09
C THR A 35 2.44 -15.90 11.93
N VAL A 36 1.63 -14.93 12.33
CA VAL A 36 0.16 -15.02 12.39
C VAL A 36 -0.49 -14.31 11.21
N ASN A 37 0.20 -13.34 10.61
CA ASN A 37 -0.32 -12.53 9.52
C ASN A 37 0.76 -12.27 8.47
N ASN A 38 0.51 -12.71 7.24
CA ASN A 38 1.38 -12.46 6.10
C ASN A 38 1.16 -11.09 5.46
N LYS A 39 0.27 -10.24 6.01
CA LYS A 39 -0.03 -8.90 5.49
C LYS A 39 0.36 -7.82 6.48
N PHE A 40 1.23 -6.90 6.07
CA PHE A 40 1.55 -5.67 6.78
C PHE A 40 0.83 -4.49 6.16
N TYR A 41 -0.27 -4.08 6.79
CA TYR A 41 -1.08 -2.95 6.31
C TYR A 41 -0.32 -1.64 6.48
N LEU A 42 -0.23 -0.89 5.38
CA LEU A 42 0.49 0.38 5.34
C LEU A 42 -0.45 1.58 5.47
N SER A 43 -1.49 1.63 4.63
CA SER A 43 -2.36 2.80 4.54
C SER A 43 -3.74 2.41 4.00
N SER A 44 -4.71 3.28 4.26
CA SER A 44 -6.00 3.29 3.57
C SER A 44 -5.99 4.38 2.51
N CYS A 45 -6.50 4.05 1.33
CA CYS A 45 -6.62 4.96 0.21
C CYS A 45 -8.07 4.96 -0.28
N PHE A 46 -8.57 6.13 -0.63
CA PHE A 46 -9.96 6.32 -1.03
C PHE A 46 -10.01 7.16 -2.30
N ASN A 47 -10.97 6.83 -3.15
CA ASN A 47 -11.37 7.68 -4.26
C ASN A 47 -12.86 7.94 -4.10
N ASP A 48 -13.22 9.18 -3.77
CA ASP A 48 -14.60 9.63 -3.83
C ASP A 48 -14.80 10.52 -5.06
N PRO A 49 -15.50 10.04 -6.09
CA PRO A 49 -15.75 10.81 -7.28
C PRO A 49 -16.82 11.89 -7.07
N THR A 50 -17.50 11.98 -5.92
CA THR A 50 -18.65 12.91 -5.73
C THR A 50 -18.33 14.37 -6.00
N ASP A 51 -17.07 14.77 -5.84
CA ASP A 51 -16.64 16.18 -5.92
C ASP A 51 -16.06 16.57 -7.31
N LYS A 52 -16.03 15.64 -8.27
CA LYS A 52 -15.41 15.85 -9.60
C LYS A 52 -16.44 15.84 -10.73
N LYS A 53 -16.15 16.54 -11.83
CA LYS A 53 -17.08 16.64 -13.00
C LYS A 53 -17.14 15.36 -13.84
N GLU A 54 -16.05 14.59 -13.88
CA GLU A 54 -15.94 13.33 -14.60
C GLU A 54 -15.70 12.24 -13.55
N LYS A 55 -16.66 11.32 -13.44
CA LYS A 55 -16.83 10.37 -12.33
C LYS A 55 -16.96 8.98 -12.92
N TRP A 56 -16.09 8.06 -12.52
CA TRP A 56 -16.15 6.67 -13.00
C TRP A 56 -16.09 5.65 -11.88
N THR A 57 -15.29 5.89 -10.85
CA THR A 57 -15.04 4.89 -9.82
C THR A 57 -15.02 5.50 -8.43
N LYS A 58 -15.84 4.96 -7.53
CA LYS A 58 -15.70 5.12 -6.08
C LYS A 58 -14.96 3.91 -5.54
N SER A 59 -13.93 4.10 -4.70
CA SER A 59 -13.16 2.99 -4.16
C SER A 59 -12.63 3.26 -2.75
N ASP A 60 -12.54 2.19 -1.97
CA ASP A 60 -11.92 2.15 -0.66
C ASP A 60 -10.91 1.00 -0.64
N LEU A 61 -9.62 1.33 -0.62
CA LEU A 61 -8.50 0.42 -0.79
C LEU A 61 -7.62 0.39 0.47
N LEU A 62 -7.30 -0.79 0.96
CA LEU A 62 -6.22 -1.00 1.93
C LEU A 62 -4.99 -1.50 1.18
N ILE A 63 -3.87 -0.80 1.36
CA ILE A 63 -2.58 -1.22 0.80
C ILE A 63 -1.73 -1.90 1.86
N TYR A 64 -1.02 -2.96 1.47
CA TYR A 64 -0.24 -3.78 2.38
C TYR A 64 0.94 -4.46 1.68
N LEU A 65 1.98 -4.77 2.45
CA LEU A 65 3.08 -5.63 2.01
C LEU A 65 2.83 -7.08 2.42
N THR A 66 3.22 -8.02 1.58
CA THR A 66 3.19 -9.47 1.87
C THR A 66 4.41 -10.14 1.21
N PRO A 67 4.93 -11.26 1.72
CA PRO A 67 5.95 -12.03 1.02
C PRO A 67 5.46 -12.46 -0.37
N LYS A 68 6.31 -12.33 -1.40
CA LYS A 68 5.96 -12.63 -2.81
C LYS A 68 5.81 -14.13 -3.09
N LYS A 69 6.49 -14.97 -2.31
CA LYS A 69 6.37 -16.43 -2.37
C LYS A 69 5.98 -16.94 -1.00
N SER A 70 5.19 -18.01 -0.97
CA SER A 70 4.91 -18.83 0.23
C SER A 70 6.16 -19.60 0.64
N VAL A 71 7.26 -18.91 0.91
CA VAL A 71 8.49 -19.55 1.41
C VAL A 71 8.35 -19.69 2.92
N SER A 72 8.88 -20.76 3.48
CA SER A 72 9.33 -20.77 4.88
C SER A 72 10.11 -19.47 5.11
N VAL A 73 9.51 -18.56 5.87
CA VAL A 73 9.97 -17.19 6.00
C VAL A 73 11.22 -17.24 6.87
N THR A 74 12.38 -17.48 6.28
CA THR A 74 13.67 -17.48 6.99
C THR A 74 14.72 -16.90 6.06
N GLY A 75 15.44 -15.87 6.51
CA GLY A 75 16.56 -15.30 5.78
C GLY A 75 16.40 -13.85 5.31
N GLU A 76 17.55 -13.23 5.08
CA GLU A 76 17.67 -11.92 4.41
C GLU A 76 17.21 -11.99 2.94
N ASP A 77 16.94 -10.84 2.33
CA ASP A 77 16.57 -10.69 0.91
C ASP A 77 15.24 -11.33 0.48
N ILE A 78 14.35 -11.66 1.44
CA ILE A 78 12.98 -12.04 1.11
C ILE A 78 12.29 -10.87 0.40
N GLU A 79 11.90 -11.10 -0.86
CA GLU A 79 11.11 -10.15 -1.63
C GLU A 79 9.69 -10.06 -1.09
N LEU A 80 9.27 -8.83 -0.84
CA LEU A 80 7.90 -8.47 -0.50
C LEU A 80 7.23 -7.86 -1.73
N GLN A 81 5.91 -7.96 -1.76
CA GLN A 81 5.06 -7.41 -2.79
C GLN A 81 4.02 -6.48 -2.20
N LEU A 82 3.78 -5.36 -2.88
CA LEU A 82 2.77 -4.37 -2.53
C LEU A 82 1.44 -4.74 -3.18
N TRP A 83 0.44 -4.96 -2.33
CA TRP A 83 -0.91 -5.33 -2.73
C TRP A 83 -1.91 -4.27 -2.30
N GLY A 84 -3.03 -4.21 -3.01
CA GLY A 84 -4.19 -3.41 -2.68
C GLY A 84 -5.42 -4.29 -2.63
N LYS A 85 -6.21 -4.20 -1.56
CA LYS A 85 -7.48 -4.91 -1.45
C LYS A 85 -8.60 -3.96 -1.03
N GLY A 86 -9.79 -4.13 -1.58
CA GLY A 86 -10.86 -3.19 -1.30
C GLY A 86 -12.06 -3.36 -2.20
N ASP A 87 -13.06 -2.53 -1.94
CA ASP A 87 -14.26 -2.46 -2.74
C ASP A 87 -14.19 -1.30 -3.73
N SER A 88 -14.78 -1.50 -4.91
CA SER A 88 -15.01 -0.43 -5.86
C SER A 88 -16.42 -0.47 -6.43
N THR A 89 -16.96 0.69 -6.75
CA THR A 89 -18.27 0.87 -7.37
C THR A 89 -18.10 1.75 -8.60
N LYS A 90 -18.59 1.28 -9.76
CA LYS A 90 -18.59 2.12 -10.96
C LYS A 90 -19.78 3.06 -10.94
N MET A 91 -19.52 4.34 -11.14
CA MET A 91 -20.51 5.39 -11.08
C MET A 91 -20.31 6.37 -12.22
N LYS A 92 -21.40 6.87 -12.82
CA LYS A 92 -21.37 7.97 -13.78
C LYS A 92 -22.55 8.90 -13.50
N ASP A 93 -22.33 10.21 -13.46
CA ASP A 93 -23.38 11.20 -13.18
C ASP A 93 -24.20 10.89 -11.90
N ASN A 94 -23.50 10.43 -10.84
CA ASN A 94 -24.08 9.94 -9.58
C ASN A 94 -24.98 8.69 -9.69
N GLN A 95 -25.05 8.04 -10.85
CA GLN A 95 -25.72 6.75 -11.03
C GLN A 95 -24.73 5.61 -10.92
N VAL A 96 -25.10 4.55 -10.20
CA VAL A 96 -24.31 3.32 -10.12
C VAL A 96 -24.44 2.57 -11.44
N LEU A 97 -23.33 2.41 -12.17
CA LEU A 97 -23.24 1.60 -13.39
C LEU A 97 -22.96 0.14 -13.05
N SER A 98 -22.09 -0.10 -12.06
CA SER A 98 -21.79 -1.43 -11.53
C SER A 98 -21.80 -1.38 -10.01
N PRO A 99 -22.47 -2.34 -9.34
CA PRO A 99 -22.53 -2.39 -7.88
C PRO A 99 -21.14 -2.60 -7.29
N ALA A 100 -21.04 -2.41 -5.97
CA ALA A 100 -19.80 -2.63 -5.24
C ALA A 100 -19.26 -4.06 -5.45
N SER A 101 -18.01 -4.16 -5.86
CA SER A 101 -17.29 -5.42 -6.01
C SER A 101 -15.95 -5.37 -5.27
N TYR A 102 -15.62 -6.49 -4.61
CA TYR A 102 -14.37 -6.66 -3.89
C TYR A 102 -13.26 -7.14 -4.82
N HIS A 103 -12.08 -6.53 -4.69
CA HIS A 103 -10.89 -6.85 -5.47
C HIS A 103 -9.67 -6.98 -4.56
N ASP A 104 -8.74 -7.87 -4.94
CA ASP A 104 -7.40 -7.99 -4.36
C ASP A 104 -6.41 -8.01 -5.53
N LYS A 105 -5.50 -7.03 -5.57
CA LYS A 105 -4.64 -6.74 -6.72
C LYS A 105 -3.19 -6.55 -6.32
N ASP A 106 -2.31 -7.16 -7.10
CA ASP A 106 -0.89 -6.84 -7.08
C ASP A 106 -0.68 -5.45 -7.70
N LEU A 107 -0.24 -4.50 -6.90
CA LEU A 107 -0.03 -3.13 -7.36
C LEU A 107 1.29 -2.97 -8.12
N GLN A 108 2.12 -4.00 -8.19
CA GLN A 108 3.38 -4.01 -8.92
C GLN A 108 3.27 -4.77 -10.25
N ASN A 109 2.06 -5.11 -10.66
CA ASN A 109 1.80 -5.82 -11.90
C ASN A 109 2.23 -5.01 -13.13
N THR A 110 2.67 -5.73 -14.16
CA THR A 110 3.07 -5.18 -15.46
C THR A 110 2.03 -5.54 -16.50
N LEU A 111 1.53 -4.53 -17.21
CA LEU A 111 0.73 -4.68 -18.41
C LEU A 111 1.67 -4.97 -19.58
N ILE A 112 1.35 -6.02 -20.33
CA ILE A 112 2.06 -6.39 -21.54
C ILE A 112 1.14 -6.05 -22.71
N SER A 113 1.59 -5.16 -23.58
CA SER A 113 0.90 -4.86 -24.83
C SER A 113 1.08 -6.01 -25.83
N ASP A 114 0.00 -6.37 -26.51
CA ASP A 114 -0.03 -7.38 -27.58
C ASP A 114 0.49 -6.83 -28.93
N ASP A 115 0.96 -5.59 -28.97
CA ASP A 115 1.61 -5.05 -30.17
C ASP A 115 2.98 -5.71 -30.40
N ASN A 116 3.42 -5.74 -31.67
CA ASN A 116 4.68 -6.35 -32.11
C ASN A 116 5.94 -5.69 -31.50
N HIS A 117 5.78 -4.78 -30.53
CA HIS A 117 6.84 -4.04 -29.86
C HIS A 117 6.96 -4.34 -28.36
N HIS A 118 6.10 -5.23 -27.81
CA HIS A 118 6.17 -5.70 -26.42
C HIS A 118 6.40 -4.57 -25.42
N HIS A 119 5.64 -3.48 -25.54
CA HIS A 119 5.71 -2.41 -24.57
C HIS A 119 5.19 -2.90 -23.21
N GLN A 120 6.06 -2.88 -22.20
CA GLN A 120 5.74 -3.16 -20.82
C GLN A 120 5.46 -1.84 -20.09
N SER A 121 4.28 -1.72 -19.48
CA SER A 121 3.90 -0.59 -18.63
C SER A 121 3.42 -1.09 -17.27
N SER A 122 3.49 -0.25 -16.24
CA SER A 122 2.96 -0.64 -14.93
C SER A 122 1.46 -0.43 -14.89
N GLU A 123 0.71 -1.40 -14.35
CA GLU A 123 -0.75 -1.25 -14.14
C GLU A 123 -1.05 -0.12 -13.14
N PHE A 124 -0.16 0.14 -12.17
CA PHE A 124 -0.33 1.15 -11.15
C PHE A 124 0.89 2.06 -11.01
N SER A 125 0.66 3.30 -10.58
CA SER A 125 1.71 4.25 -10.21
C SER A 125 1.43 4.92 -8.87
N LEU A 126 2.50 5.23 -8.14
CA LEU A 126 2.47 6.19 -7.04
C LEU A 126 2.59 7.60 -7.60
N LYS A 127 1.76 8.51 -7.09
CA LYS A 127 1.75 9.92 -7.47
C LYS A 127 1.82 10.78 -6.20
N GLN A 128 2.66 11.82 -6.23
CA GLN A 128 2.78 12.76 -5.13
C GLN A 128 2.65 14.21 -5.62
N GLU A 129 1.64 14.88 -5.08
CA GLU A 129 1.40 16.32 -5.17
C GLU A 129 1.41 16.91 -3.75
N SER A 130 0.27 17.39 -3.26
CA SER A 130 0.04 17.75 -1.85
C SER A 130 -0.21 16.52 -0.96
N TYR A 131 -0.68 15.42 -1.56
CA TYR A 131 -0.95 14.14 -0.94
C TYR A 131 -0.29 13.00 -1.73
N LEU A 132 -0.16 11.85 -1.08
CA LEU A 132 0.23 10.59 -1.73
C LEU A 132 -1.03 9.96 -2.33
N SER A 133 -0.92 9.45 -3.55
CA SER A 133 -1.99 8.68 -4.19
C SER A 133 -1.44 7.51 -4.99
N ILE A 134 -2.30 6.52 -5.20
CA ILE A 134 -2.08 5.42 -6.14
C ILE A 134 -3.05 5.63 -7.30
N GLY A 135 -2.63 5.34 -8.52
CA GLY A 135 -3.49 5.45 -9.69
C GLY A 135 -3.28 4.29 -10.65
N GLU A 136 -4.38 3.83 -11.23
CA GLU A 136 -4.36 2.91 -12.35
C GLU A 136 -3.88 3.61 -13.64
N ASN A 137 -3.02 2.93 -14.39
CA ASN A 137 -2.51 3.36 -15.69
C ASN A 137 -3.14 2.50 -16.80
N VAL A 138 -4.47 2.46 -16.84
CA VAL A 138 -5.23 1.69 -17.84
C VAL A 138 -5.73 2.60 -18.97
N VAL A 139 -6.00 2.02 -20.14
CA VAL A 139 -6.52 2.77 -21.28
C VAL A 139 -8.05 2.81 -21.19
N GLY A 140 -8.58 3.99 -20.86
CA GLY A 140 -10.01 4.27 -20.80
C GLY A 140 -10.61 4.09 -19.41
N GLU A 141 -11.52 5.00 -19.06
CA GLU A 141 -12.12 5.07 -17.73
C GLU A 141 -13.00 3.84 -17.41
N ASP A 142 -13.51 3.17 -18.45
CA ASP A 142 -14.24 1.91 -18.33
C ASP A 142 -13.36 0.72 -17.92
N ALA A 143 -12.03 0.81 -18.09
CA ALA A 143 -11.09 -0.24 -17.72
C ALA A 143 -10.62 -0.14 -16.26
N GLU A 144 -10.90 0.98 -15.59
CA GLU A 144 -10.52 1.22 -14.19
C GLU A 144 -11.27 0.27 -13.26
N ILE A 145 -10.57 -0.24 -12.25
CA ILE A 145 -11.14 -1.01 -11.14
C ILE A 145 -11.25 -0.11 -9.92
N PHE A 146 -10.18 0.56 -9.54
CA PHE A 146 -10.13 1.44 -8.36
C PHE A 146 -10.09 2.94 -8.72
N GLY A 147 -9.55 3.28 -9.89
CA GLY A 147 -9.49 4.63 -10.42
C GLY A 147 -8.09 5.17 -10.68
N MET A 148 -8.00 6.21 -11.51
CA MET A 148 -6.74 6.88 -11.86
C MET A 148 -6.08 7.71 -10.72
N THR A 149 -6.83 8.04 -9.66
CA THR A 149 -6.34 8.83 -8.52
C THR A 149 -7.05 8.44 -7.23
N ILE A 150 -6.40 7.60 -6.45
CA ILE A 150 -6.87 7.05 -5.18
C ILE A 150 -6.00 7.65 -4.08
N LYS A 151 -6.57 8.57 -3.28
CA LYS A 151 -5.82 9.35 -2.28
C LYS A 151 -5.55 8.51 -1.05
N CYS A 152 -4.32 8.46 -0.57
CA CYS A 152 -3.97 7.73 0.64
C CYS A 152 -3.98 8.66 1.87
N ASN A 153 -4.56 8.18 2.97
CA ASN A 153 -4.70 8.93 4.22
C ASN A 153 -3.33 9.20 4.87
N ASP A 154 -2.49 8.17 4.92
CA ASP A 154 -1.18 8.25 5.53
C ASP A 154 -0.07 8.46 4.50
N LYS A 155 0.83 9.39 4.80
CA LYS A 155 2.10 9.56 4.07
C LYS A 155 3.06 8.46 4.52
N VAL A 156 2.92 7.28 3.93
CA VAL A 156 3.80 6.12 4.20
C VAL A 156 5.06 6.17 3.32
N PHE A 157 4.93 6.74 2.13
CA PHE A 157 6.01 6.90 1.17
C PHE A 157 6.30 8.37 0.88
N ASP A 158 7.54 8.64 0.48
CA ASP A 158 7.98 9.95 0.03
C ASP A 158 8.73 9.84 -1.31
N LEU A 159 8.19 10.57 -2.29
CA LEU A 159 8.71 10.73 -3.65
C LEU A 159 9.39 12.10 -3.85
N THR A 160 9.64 12.92 -2.83
CA THR A 160 10.23 14.27 -2.97
C THR A 160 11.57 14.32 -3.70
N LYS A 161 12.29 13.21 -3.77
CA LYS A 161 13.55 13.08 -4.52
C LYS A 161 13.37 12.62 -5.97
N THR A 162 12.18 12.18 -6.37
CA THR A 162 11.84 11.78 -7.75
C THR A 162 11.60 13.00 -8.62
N GLY A 163 12.14 13.05 -9.84
CA GLY A 163 11.92 14.17 -10.78
C GLY A 163 10.47 14.67 -10.88
N VAL A 164 10.30 15.99 -11.01
CA VAL A 164 8.98 16.63 -11.16
C VAL A 164 8.59 16.58 -12.65
N MET A 165 7.38 16.10 -12.93
CA MET A 165 6.80 16.11 -14.28
C MET A 165 6.34 17.53 -14.66
N GLY A 166 6.12 17.79 -15.96
CA GLY A 166 5.87 19.13 -16.49
C GLY A 166 4.66 19.88 -15.90
N ASN A 167 3.74 19.17 -15.25
CA ASN A 167 2.56 19.71 -14.56
C ASN A 167 2.70 19.68 -13.02
N GLY A 168 3.91 19.54 -12.50
CA GLY A 168 4.23 19.79 -11.08
C GLY A 168 4.06 18.59 -10.15
N TYR A 169 3.52 17.45 -10.61
CA TYR A 169 3.43 16.23 -9.81
C TYR A 169 4.63 15.31 -10.03
N ARG A 170 4.85 14.41 -9.08
CA ARG A 170 5.87 13.35 -9.15
C ARG A 170 5.18 12.01 -9.36
N GLN A 171 5.73 11.16 -10.21
CA GLN A 171 5.18 9.84 -10.51
C GLN A 171 6.27 8.77 -10.43
N LEU A 172 5.90 7.62 -9.89
CA LEU A 172 6.71 6.40 -9.91
C LEU A 172 5.84 5.20 -10.27
N ASP A 173 6.18 4.53 -11.36
CA ASP A 173 5.57 3.26 -11.75
C ASP A 173 5.92 2.17 -10.72
N LEU A 174 4.90 1.47 -10.22
CA LEU A 174 5.07 0.55 -9.09
C LEU A 174 5.76 -0.76 -9.47
N ASN A 175 5.71 -1.17 -10.74
CA ASN A 175 6.46 -2.32 -11.24
C ASN A 175 7.99 -2.14 -11.20
N LYS A 176 8.48 -0.90 -11.07
CA LYS A 176 9.91 -0.58 -10.90
C LYS A 176 10.36 -0.62 -9.45
N VAL A 177 9.43 -0.78 -8.49
CA VAL A 177 9.75 -0.81 -7.07
C VAL A 177 10.00 -2.24 -6.63
N THR A 178 10.95 -2.45 -5.72
CA THR A 178 11.16 -3.74 -5.06
C THR A 178 11.29 -3.51 -3.55
N PHE A 179 10.58 -4.32 -2.78
CA PHE A 179 10.64 -4.33 -1.33
C PHE A 179 11.36 -5.59 -0.88
N LYS A 180 12.33 -5.48 0.02
CA LYS A 180 13.10 -6.63 0.54
C LYS A 180 13.31 -6.54 2.03
N LEU A 181 13.34 -7.69 2.71
CA LEU A 181 13.83 -7.75 4.07
C LEU A 181 15.34 -7.53 4.11
N THR A 182 15.80 -6.77 5.09
CA THR A 182 17.22 -6.49 5.33
C THR A 182 17.54 -6.51 6.81
N ASN A 183 18.74 -6.94 7.16
CA ASN A 183 19.26 -6.89 8.53
C ASN A 183 19.64 -5.49 9.00
N ASP A 184 19.61 -4.49 8.12
CA ASP A 184 19.77 -3.09 8.48
C ASP A 184 18.51 -2.50 9.12
N VAL A 185 18.40 -2.71 10.44
CA VAL A 185 17.37 -2.15 11.32
C VAL A 185 17.80 -0.83 11.99
N GLY A 186 18.91 -0.21 11.55
CA GLY A 186 19.40 1.07 12.07
C GLY A 186 19.77 1.08 13.55
N GLU A 187 19.73 2.25 14.20
CA GLU A 187 20.08 2.42 15.63
C GLU A 187 19.10 1.73 16.58
N VAL A 188 17.90 1.37 16.11
CA VAL A 188 16.86 0.67 16.89
C VAL A 188 17.27 -0.80 17.19
N ASN A 189 18.33 -1.30 16.52
CA ASN A 189 18.77 -2.70 16.59
C ASN A 189 19.06 -3.20 18.02
N ASN A 190 19.78 -2.41 18.83
CA ASN A 190 20.30 -2.90 20.10
C ASN A 190 19.19 -3.18 21.13
N GLN A 191 18.16 -2.32 21.17
CA GLN A 191 17.03 -2.49 22.10
C GLN A 191 16.08 -3.61 21.66
N LEU A 192 15.98 -3.86 20.35
CA LEU A 192 15.12 -4.91 19.80
C LEU A 192 15.76 -6.30 19.90
N LYS A 193 17.08 -6.40 19.72
CA LYS A 193 17.82 -7.68 19.82
C LYS A 193 17.67 -8.35 21.18
N ASP A 194 17.80 -7.60 22.26
CA ASP A 194 17.65 -8.14 23.62
C ASP A 194 16.22 -8.62 23.89
N LYS A 195 15.25 -7.95 23.28
CA LYS A 195 13.82 -8.18 23.48
C LYS A 195 13.26 -9.33 22.65
N TYR A 196 13.81 -9.52 21.44
CA TYR A 196 13.40 -10.52 20.46
C TYR A 196 14.51 -11.54 20.23
N LYS A 197 15.21 -11.93 21.29
CA LYS A 197 16.38 -12.83 21.26
C LYS A 197 16.16 -14.17 20.54
N ASP A 198 14.92 -14.65 20.48
CA ASP A 198 14.52 -15.92 19.85
C ASP A 198 13.91 -15.72 18.45
N HIS A 199 14.07 -14.53 17.88
CA HIS A 199 13.51 -14.15 16.59
C HIS A 199 14.57 -13.45 15.72
N GLU A 200 14.42 -13.60 14.41
CA GLU A 200 15.13 -12.78 13.44
C GLU A 200 14.40 -11.44 13.29
N VAL A 201 15.15 -10.35 13.37
CA VAL A 201 14.64 -8.98 13.30
C VAL A 201 15.18 -8.31 12.05
N TYR A 202 14.26 -7.88 11.19
CA TYR A 202 14.55 -7.25 9.91
C TYR A 202 13.89 -5.87 9.82
N SER A 203 14.35 -5.13 8.82
CA SER A 203 13.69 -3.94 8.31
C SER A 203 13.27 -4.18 6.86
N ILE A 204 12.43 -3.31 6.30
CA ILE A 204 12.11 -3.31 4.88
C ILE A 204 12.95 -2.27 4.14
N LYS A 205 13.76 -2.73 3.18
CA LYS A 205 14.48 -1.91 2.20
C LYS A 205 13.58 -1.69 0.97
N ILE A 206 13.65 -0.47 0.43
CA ILE A 206 13.00 -0.11 -0.84
C ILE A 206 14.09 0.11 -1.88
N GLU A 207 13.95 -0.54 -3.02
CA GLU A 207 14.81 -0.38 -4.20
C GLU A 207 13.94 0.07 -5.37
N VAL A 208 14.46 0.96 -6.21
CA VAL A 208 13.78 1.42 -7.42
C VAL A 208 14.68 1.15 -8.62
N GLN A 209 14.13 0.47 -9.62
CA GLN A 209 14.80 0.19 -10.88
C GLN A 209 14.70 1.40 -11.82
N GLY A 210 15.80 1.73 -12.50
CA GLY A 210 15.85 2.80 -13.50
C GLY A 210 16.79 3.94 -13.13
N ASP A 211 16.45 5.16 -13.57
CA ASP A 211 17.28 6.35 -13.39
C ASP A 211 17.47 6.69 -11.90
N THR A 212 18.72 6.97 -11.51
CA THR A 212 19.14 7.44 -10.19
C THR A 212 18.39 8.68 -9.67
N SER A 213 17.77 9.44 -10.57
CA SER A 213 16.94 10.61 -10.25
C SER A 213 15.56 10.25 -9.68
N THR A 214 15.16 8.99 -9.72
CA THR A 214 13.88 8.50 -9.19
C THR A 214 14.11 7.73 -7.90
N GLN A 215 13.50 8.19 -6.81
CA GLN A 215 13.68 7.59 -5.49
C GLN A 215 12.36 7.49 -4.74
N LEU A 216 12.16 6.33 -4.12
CA LEU A 216 11.10 6.07 -3.17
C LEU A 216 11.74 5.74 -1.82
N LYS A 217 11.32 6.43 -0.78
CA LYS A 217 11.69 6.09 0.61
C LYS A 217 10.45 6.04 1.49
N TRP A 218 10.61 5.46 2.68
CA TRP A 218 9.67 5.68 3.77
C TRP A 218 9.61 7.18 4.08
N ALA A 219 8.41 7.71 4.28
CA ALA A 219 8.25 9.12 4.65
C ALA A 219 8.86 9.38 6.03
N ASP A 220 9.41 10.58 6.26
CA ASP A 220 10.07 10.89 7.54
C ASP A 220 9.08 10.88 8.72
N SER A 221 7.79 11.09 8.45
CA SER A 221 6.69 10.95 9.42
C SER A 221 6.27 9.51 9.69
N PHE A 222 6.83 8.54 8.96
CA PHE A 222 6.51 7.12 9.06
C PHE A 222 7.74 6.35 9.53
N GLU A 223 7.67 5.82 10.76
CA GLU A 223 8.77 5.01 11.30
C GLU A 223 9.04 3.79 10.40
N LYS A 224 10.32 3.53 10.10
CA LYS A 224 10.71 2.40 9.24
C LYS A 224 10.11 1.10 9.78
N PRO A 225 9.45 0.26 8.96
CA PRO A 225 8.85 -0.98 9.44
C PRO A 225 9.89 -1.93 10.04
N ILE A 226 9.55 -2.50 11.19
CA ILE A 226 10.32 -3.54 11.85
C ILE A 226 9.58 -4.85 11.63
N VAL A 227 10.30 -5.87 11.17
CA VAL A 227 9.74 -7.16 10.82
C VAL A 227 10.36 -8.22 11.72
N ILE A 228 9.53 -9.04 12.35
CA ILE A 228 9.93 -10.11 13.24
C ILE A 228 9.47 -11.43 12.65
N ILE A 229 10.41 -12.35 12.58
CA ILE A 229 10.24 -13.70 12.07
C ILE A 229 10.77 -14.66 13.13
N PRO A 230 10.05 -15.73 13.51
CA PRO A 230 10.59 -16.72 14.44
C PRO A 230 11.85 -17.32 13.84
N SER A 231 12.89 -17.42 14.66
CA SER A 231 14.02 -18.25 14.28
C SER A 231 13.51 -19.69 14.28
N ASP A 232 13.45 -20.34 13.11
CA ASP A 232 13.27 -21.79 13.05
C ASP A 232 14.37 -22.38 13.92
N GLN A 233 14.00 -23.02 15.04
CA GLN A 233 14.94 -23.75 15.88
C GLN A 233 15.51 -24.91 15.04
N ARG A 234 16.62 -24.66 14.36
CA ARG A 234 17.42 -25.68 13.69
C ARG A 234 18.15 -26.53 14.72
#